data_AF-A0A1S9BV88-F1
#
_entry.id   AF-A0A1S9BV88-F1
#
_cell.length_a   1.000
_cell.length_b   1.000
_cell.length_c   1.000
_cell.angle_alpha   90.00
_cell.angle_beta   90.00
_cell.angle_gamma   90.00
#
_symmetry.space_group_name_H-M   'P 1'
#
loop_
_entity.id
_entity.type
_entity.pdbx_description
1 polymer ?
#
loop_
_entity_poly.entity_id
_entity_poly.type
_entity_poly.pdbx_seq_one_letter_code
_entity_poly.pdbx_strand_id
1 'polypeptide(L)'
;MKKKGCSCFVPKERGVLNPIRHVKRWCTNIKNAYQRIRYGYCDRDVWAIDWWFLNVVPNMLEDLKDTAHGYPDSPGDYSQVLIGTGFPEDVDEEGMKKWKGILSDMIFLLREANEDTCTKTNPYEEEYEKASKEFTDKYGFFGEGLKTEEDRAEEKEKGYHRMYMLSDVPEYKNISDLHYEEERKIAEYRDECKDRGMDLFKTWFWNLWD
;
A
#
# COMPACT_ATOMS: atom_id res chain seq x y z
N MET A 1 -14.84 5.92 -19.52
CA MET A 1 -13.60 5.91 -18.71
C MET A 1 -13.26 4.47 -18.34
N LYS A 2 -11.98 4.06 -18.36
CA LYS A 2 -11.57 2.70 -17.98
C LYS A 2 -11.31 2.68 -16.47
N LYS A 3 -12.12 1.93 -15.71
CA LYS A 3 -11.93 1.81 -14.26
C LYS A 3 -10.57 1.19 -13.94
N LYS A 4 -9.83 1.82 -13.02
CA LYS A 4 -8.62 1.26 -12.41
C LYS A 4 -9.04 0.32 -11.28
N GLY A 5 -8.83 -0.98 -11.46
CA GLY A 5 -9.28 -2.00 -10.51
C GLY A 5 -8.15 -2.55 -9.64
N CYS A 6 -8.45 -2.86 -8.39
CA CYS A 6 -7.58 -3.66 -7.51
C CYS A 6 -7.96 -5.14 -7.63
N SER A 7 -7.02 -5.98 -8.08
CA SER A 7 -7.28 -7.40 -8.34
C SER A 7 -7.39 -8.23 -7.06
N CYS A 8 -8.45 -9.03 -6.94
CA CYS A 8 -8.58 -10.02 -5.88
C CYS A 8 -7.89 -11.37 -6.20
N PHE A 9 -7.28 -11.53 -7.39
CA PHE A 9 -6.69 -12.79 -7.84
C PHE A 9 -5.24 -12.98 -7.44
N VAL A 10 -4.96 -14.09 -6.76
CA VAL A 10 -3.63 -14.42 -6.27
C VAL A 10 -2.68 -14.50 -7.46
N PRO A 11 -1.57 -13.72 -7.46
CA PRO A 11 -0.62 -13.72 -8.56
C PRO A 11 0.02 -15.08 -8.73
N LYS A 12 0.59 -15.32 -9.92
CA LYS A 12 1.28 -16.57 -10.21
C LYS A 12 2.61 -16.62 -9.45
N GLU A 13 2.79 -17.64 -8.61
CA GLU A 13 4.09 -17.93 -7.98
C GLU A 13 5.16 -18.12 -9.06
N ARG A 14 6.35 -17.54 -8.85
CA ARG A 14 7.54 -17.78 -9.68
C ARG A 14 8.18 -19.10 -9.21
N GLY A 15 8.43 -20.07 -10.11
CA GLY A 15 9.09 -21.34 -9.79
C GLY A 15 8.42 -22.60 -10.37
N VAL A 16 8.88 -23.78 -9.94
CA VAL A 16 8.33 -25.09 -10.35
C VAL A 16 6.96 -25.28 -9.71
N LEU A 17 5.92 -25.28 -10.54
CA LEU A 17 4.55 -25.25 -10.07
C LEU A 17 4.00 -26.65 -9.83
N ASN A 18 3.61 -26.91 -8.58
CA ASN A 18 2.88 -28.12 -8.21
C ASN A 18 1.43 -28.04 -8.77
N PRO A 19 0.95 -29.04 -9.54
CA PRO A 19 -0.41 -29.06 -10.08
C PRO A 19 -1.52 -28.90 -9.03
N ILE A 20 -1.33 -29.44 -7.82
CA ILE A 20 -2.29 -29.32 -6.72
C ILE A 20 -2.38 -27.86 -6.26
N ARG A 21 -1.25 -27.16 -6.18
CA ARG A 21 -1.24 -25.72 -5.84
C ARG A 21 -1.95 -24.88 -6.88
N HIS A 22 -1.83 -25.24 -8.17
CA HIS A 22 -2.55 -24.56 -9.24
C HIS A 22 -4.07 -24.68 -9.09
N VAL A 23 -4.57 -25.90 -8.88
CA VAL A 23 -6.01 -26.14 -8.70
C VAL A 23 -6.52 -25.40 -7.47
N LYS A 24 -5.80 -25.48 -6.35
CA LYS A 24 -6.16 -24.73 -5.13
C LYS A 24 -6.22 -23.23 -5.39
N ARG A 25 -5.22 -22.64 -6.04
CA ARG A 25 -5.20 -21.21 -6.39
C ARG A 25 -6.38 -20.82 -7.28
N TRP A 26 -6.70 -21.64 -8.27
CA TRP A 26 -7.83 -21.41 -9.15
C TRP A 26 -9.17 -21.40 -8.39
N CYS A 27 -9.40 -22.40 -7.53
CA CYS A 27 -10.56 -22.44 -6.65
C CYS A 27 -10.64 -21.21 -5.74
N THR A 28 -9.51 -20.81 -5.14
CA THR A 28 -9.43 -19.59 -4.31
C THR A 28 -9.78 -18.34 -5.11
N ASN A 29 -9.25 -18.19 -6.33
CA ASN A 29 -9.54 -17.02 -7.17
C ASN A 29 -11.03 -16.95 -7.54
N ILE A 30 -11.65 -18.08 -7.87
CA ILE A 30 -13.10 -18.12 -8.14
C ILE A 30 -13.89 -17.74 -6.90
N LYS A 31 -13.54 -18.30 -5.73
CA LYS A 31 -14.18 -17.95 -4.46
C LYS A 31 -14.07 -16.44 -4.20
N ASN A 32 -12.88 -15.86 -4.36
CA ASN A 32 -12.66 -14.43 -4.13
C ASN A 32 -13.48 -13.55 -5.09
N ALA A 33 -13.52 -13.89 -6.38
CA ALA A 33 -14.36 -13.17 -7.33
C ALA A 33 -15.85 -13.26 -6.97
N TYR A 34 -16.33 -14.46 -6.63
CA TYR A 34 -17.72 -14.64 -6.19
C TYR A 34 -18.03 -13.80 -4.95
N GLN A 35 -17.16 -13.81 -3.95
CA GLN A 35 -17.35 -13.02 -2.73
C GLN A 35 -17.41 -11.52 -3.05
N ARG A 36 -16.49 -11.01 -3.88
CA ARG A 36 -16.46 -9.58 -4.24
C ARG A 36 -17.70 -9.15 -5.02
N ILE A 37 -18.24 -10.02 -5.88
CA ILE A 37 -19.50 -9.78 -6.60
C ILE A 37 -20.70 -9.83 -5.63
N ARG A 38 -20.76 -10.82 -4.73
CA ARG A 38 -21.93 -11.09 -3.89
C ARG A 38 -22.04 -10.18 -2.68
N TYR A 39 -20.90 -9.82 -2.08
CA TYR A 39 -20.79 -9.14 -0.79
C TYR A 39 -20.03 -7.80 -0.87
N GLY A 40 -19.43 -7.46 -2.01
CA GLY A 40 -18.66 -6.23 -2.20
C GLY A 40 -17.17 -6.33 -1.82
N TYR A 41 -16.78 -7.37 -1.07
CA TYR A 41 -15.39 -7.66 -0.67
C TYR A 41 -15.14 -9.17 -0.61
N CYS A 42 -13.89 -9.59 -0.54
CA CYS A 42 -13.50 -11.01 -0.42
C CYS A 42 -12.49 -11.26 0.69
N ASP A 43 -12.23 -12.54 1.01
CA ASP A 43 -11.28 -12.94 2.06
C ASP A 43 -9.88 -12.34 1.84
N ARG A 44 -9.49 -12.12 0.58
CA ARG A 44 -8.22 -11.48 0.26
C ARG A 44 -8.21 -9.99 0.55
N ASP A 45 -9.31 -9.29 0.29
CA ASP A 45 -9.42 -7.86 0.62
C ASP A 45 -9.33 -7.69 2.15
N VAL A 46 -9.85 -8.67 2.91
CA VAL A 46 -9.74 -8.73 4.39
C VAL A 46 -8.32 -9.02 4.88
N TRP A 47 -7.54 -9.80 4.13
CA TRP A 47 -6.16 -10.14 4.50
C TRP A 47 -5.26 -8.91 4.63
N ALA A 48 -5.50 -7.88 3.82
CA ALA A 48 -4.78 -6.61 3.85
C ALA A 48 -5.73 -5.46 3.50
N ILE A 49 -6.58 -5.09 4.47
CA ILE A 49 -7.62 -4.05 4.31
C ILE A 49 -6.97 -2.69 4.04
N ASP A 50 -5.86 -2.40 4.70
CA ASP A 50 -5.02 -1.23 4.50
C ASP A 50 -4.56 -1.12 3.04
N TRP A 51 -3.96 -2.19 2.49
CA TRP A 51 -3.51 -2.22 1.10
C TRP A 51 -4.69 -2.12 0.13
N TRP A 52 -5.81 -2.80 0.41
CA TRP A 52 -7.04 -2.67 -0.38
C TRP A 52 -7.54 -1.22 -0.40
N PHE A 53 -7.60 -0.56 0.77
CA PHE A 53 -8.08 0.81 0.91
C PHE A 53 -7.25 1.77 0.07
N LEU A 54 -5.92 1.72 0.21
CA LEU A 54 -5.00 2.61 -0.51
C LEU A 54 -4.95 2.34 -2.03
N ASN A 55 -5.37 1.14 -2.49
CA ASN A 55 -5.46 0.83 -3.91
C ASN A 55 -6.86 1.06 -4.52
N VAL A 56 -7.92 1.04 -3.72
CA VAL A 56 -9.30 1.16 -4.23
C VAL A 56 -9.86 2.56 -4.04
N VAL A 57 -9.73 3.13 -2.84
CA VAL A 57 -10.35 4.42 -2.51
C VAL A 57 -9.78 5.56 -3.37
N PRO A 58 -8.46 5.69 -3.59
CA PRO A 58 -7.94 6.73 -4.48
C PRO A 58 -8.42 6.62 -5.93
N ASN A 59 -8.68 5.40 -6.41
CA ASN A 59 -9.25 5.19 -7.75
C ASN A 59 -10.73 5.58 -7.80
N MET A 60 -11.50 5.32 -6.75
CA MET A 60 -12.89 5.80 -6.63
C MET A 60 -12.95 7.33 -6.56
N LEU A 61 -12.03 7.96 -5.81
CA LEU A 61 -11.93 9.41 -5.71
C LEU A 61 -11.51 10.05 -7.05
N GLU A 62 -10.61 9.40 -7.80
CA GLU A 62 -10.23 9.84 -9.14
C GLU A 62 -11.43 9.75 -10.10
N ASP A 63 -12.18 8.65 -10.06
CA ASP A 63 -13.42 8.50 -10.81
C ASP A 63 -14.43 9.62 -10.44
N LEU A 64 -14.65 9.87 -9.14
CA LEU A 64 -15.52 10.94 -8.64
C LEU A 64 -15.08 12.32 -9.13
N LYS A 65 -13.77 12.63 -9.05
CA LYS A 65 -13.23 13.91 -9.50
C LYS A 65 -13.49 14.17 -10.99
N ASP A 66 -13.45 13.11 -11.79
CA ASP A 66 -13.61 13.19 -13.24
C ASP A 66 -15.09 13.22 -13.66
N THR A 67 -16.00 12.62 -12.89
CA THR A 67 -17.45 12.56 -13.20
C THR A 67 -18.32 13.58 -12.47
N ALA A 68 -17.82 14.18 -11.38
CA ALA A 68 -18.61 15.07 -10.51
C ALA A 68 -19.37 16.17 -11.27
N HIS A 69 -20.69 16.18 -11.14
CA HIS A 69 -21.59 17.17 -11.75
C HIS A 69 -21.77 18.43 -10.89
N GLY A 70 -21.30 18.39 -9.64
CA GLY A 70 -21.36 19.51 -8.71
C GLY A 70 -20.24 19.44 -7.67
N TYR A 71 -20.23 20.44 -6.79
CA TYR A 71 -19.35 20.50 -5.64
C TYR A 71 -20.15 20.76 -4.37
N PRO A 72 -19.73 20.19 -3.23
CA PRO A 72 -20.33 20.52 -1.95
C PRO A 72 -20.03 21.97 -1.56
N ASP A 73 -20.94 22.59 -0.81
CA ASP A 73 -20.59 23.78 -0.01
C ASP A 73 -19.62 23.38 1.13
N SER A 74 -19.18 24.32 1.95
CA SER A 74 -18.16 24.07 3.00
C SER A 74 -18.47 22.86 3.90
N PRO A 75 -17.45 22.14 4.44
CA PRO A 75 -17.67 20.92 5.21
C PRO A 75 -18.61 21.14 6.40
N GLY A 76 -19.74 20.43 6.40
CA GLY A 76 -20.73 20.53 7.46
C GLY A 76 -21.75 21.67 7.32
N ASP A 77 -21.71 22.43 6.23
CA ASP A 77 -22.75 23.41 5.90
C ASP A 77 -23.80 22.75 4.99
N TYR A 78 -25.05 22.67 5.47
CA TYR A 78 -26.16 22.13 4.69
C TYR A 78 -26.85 23.27 3.95
N SER A 79 -26.14 23.82 2.96
CA SER A 79 -26.67 24.79 2.01
C SER A 79 -26.72 24.10 0.64
N GLN A 80 -27.93 23.66 0.28
CA GLN A 80 -28.23 23.10 -1.02
C GLN A 80 -28.09 24.23 -2.04
N VAL A 81 -27.03 24.22 -2.85
CA VAL A 81 -27.16 24.78 -4.20
C VAL A 81 -28.31 24.00 -4.83
N LEU A 82 -29.41 24.70 -5.12
CA LEU A 82 -30.68 24.17 -5.59
C LEU A 82 -30.48 23.07 -6.64
N ILE A 83 -30.58 21.81 -6.19
CA ILE A 83 -30.73 20.68 -7.10
C ILE A 83 -32.14 20.81 -7.69
N GLY A 84 -32.25 21.35 -8.92
CA GLY A 84 -33.58 21.50 -9.52
C GLY A 84 -33.75 22.07 -10.91
N THR A 85 -32.72 22.54 -11.63
CA THR A 85 -32.95 23.14 -12.96
C THR A 85 -32.26 22.43 -14.12
N GLY A 86 -31.21 21.65 -13.89
CA GLY A 86 -30.51 20.94 -14.97
C GLY A 86 -29.87 21.87 -16.00
N PHE A 87 -29.59 23.13 -15.63
CA PHE A 87 -28.88 24.08 -16.48
C PHE A 87 -27.40 24.18 -16.05
N PRO A 88 -26.44 24.05 -16.99
CA PRO A 88 -24.99 24.18 -16.73
C PRO A 88 -24.52 25.56 -16.23
N GLU A 89 -25.41 26.56 -16.19
CA GLU A 89 -25.05 27.97 -15.95
C GLU A 89 -24.88 28.33 -14.46
N ASP A 90 -25.26 27.45 -13.53
CA ASP A 90 -25.26 27.71 -12.08
C ASP A 90 -24.04 27.12 -11.33
N VAL A 91 -23.10 26.49 -12.05
CA VAL A 91 -21.89 25.91 -11.44
C VAL A 91 -20.76 26.93 -11.51
N ASP A 92 -20.41 27.52 -10.36
CA ASP A 92 -19.23 28.37 -10.25
C ASP A 92 -17.95 27.57 -10.58
N GLU A 93 -17.22 28.04 -11.59
CA GLU A 93 -15.96 27.44 -12.02
C GLU A 93 -14.93 27.43 -10.88
N GLU A 94 -14.95 28.44 -10.00
CA GLU A 94 -14.00 28.56 -8.90
C GLU A 94 -14.27 27.51 -7.80
N GLY A 95 -15.54 27.32 -7.42
CA GLY A 95 -15.99 26.27 -6.51
C GLY A 95 -15.65 24.86 -6.99
N MET A 96 -15.95 24.53 -8.25
CA MET A 96 -15.57 23.25 -8.83
C MET A 96 -14.07 23.03 -8.85
N LYS A 97 -13.29 24.08 -9.17
CA LYS A 97 -11.82 24.00 -9.16
C LYS A 97 -11.28 23.72 -7.76
N LYS A 98 -11.83 24.37 -6.72
CA LYS A 98 -11.47 24.11 -5.32
C LYS A 98 -11.79 22.68 -4.93
N TRP A 99 -12.97 22.17 -5.28
CA TRP A 99 -13.37 20.80 -4.98
C TRP A 99 -12.47 19.76 -5.66
N LYS A 100 -12.21 19.94 -6.96
CA LYS A 100 -11.25 19.10 -7.69
C LYS A 100 -9.84 19.17 -7.09
N GLY A 101 -9.45 20.31 -6.52
CA GLY A 101 -8.21 20.47 -5.75
C GLY A 101 -8.20 19.59 -4.51
N ILE A 102 -9.23 19.67 -3.67
CA ILE A 102 -9.37 18.84 -2.46
C ILE A 102 -9.33 17.34 -2.78
N LEU A 103 -10.09 16.91 -3.80
CA LEU A 103 -10.06 15.51 -4.24
C LEU A 103 -8.67 15.11 -4.73
N SER A 104 -7.98 15.99 -5.46
CA SER A 104 -6.61 15.73 -5.93
C SER A 104 -5.62 15.59 -4.77
N ASP A 105 -5.72 16.44 -3.74
CA ASP A 105 -4.87 16.36 -2.55
C ASP A 105 -5.12 15.06 -1.78
N MET A 106 -6.39 14.66 -1.60
CA MET A 106 -6.75 13.40 -0.96
C MET A 106 -6.23 12.18 -1.74
N ILE A 107 -6.39 12.17 -3.07
CA ILE A 107 -5.87 11.12 -3.96
C ILE A 107 -4.35 11.03 -3.85
N PHE A 108 -3.67 12.18 -3.89
CA PHE A 108 -2.21 12.25 -3.81
C PHE A 108 -1.70 11.68 -2.47
N LEU A 109 -2.24 12.15 -1.34
CA LEU A 109 -1.81 11.73 -0.01
C LEU A 109 -2.01 10.22 0.21
N LEU A 110 -3.16 9.67 -0.21
CA LEU A 110 -3.43 8.24 -0.08
C LEU A 110 -2.56 7.38 -1.03
N ARG A 111 -2.15 7.92 -2.20
CA ARG A 111 -1.18 7.24 -3.08
C ARG A 111 0.23 7.29 -2.49
N GLU A 112 0.65 8.40 -1.90
CA GLU A 112 1.98 8.48 -1.26
C GLU A 112 2.07 7.64 0.02
N ALA A 113 0.97 7.43 0.74
CA ALA A 113 0.94 6.53 1.89
C ALA A 113 1.19 5.04 1.53
N ASN A 114 0.86 4.65 0.29
CA ASN A 114 0.99 3.29 -0.19
C ASN A 114 2.43 2.98 -0.63
N GLU A 115 2.99 1.87 -0.15
CA GLU A 115 4.36 1.43 -0.48
C GLU A 115 4.58 1.31 -1.97
N ASP A 116 3.61 0.71 -2.68
CA ASP A 116 3.73 0.40 -4.10
C ASP A 116 3.69 1.65 -4.99
N THR A 117 3.13 2.76 -4.49
CA THR A 117 2.94 3.99 -5.29
C THR A 117 3.65 5.22 -4.72
N CYS A 118 4.27 5.10 -3.56
CA CYS A 118 5.06 6.17 -2.95
C CYS A 118 6.20 6.60 -3.88
N THR A 119 6.39 7.90 -4.02
CA THR A 119 7.46 8.45 -4.87
C THR A 119 8.82 8.50 -4.18
N LYS A 120 8.86 8.33 -2.85
CA LYS A 120 10.10 8.29 -2.08
C LYS A 120 10.76 6.93 -2.22
N THR A 121 12.01 6.93 -2.65
CA THR A 121 12.84 5.73 -2.82
C THR A 121 14.07 5.83 -1.95
N ASN A 122 14.52 4.70 -1.40
CA ASN A 122 15.74 4.65 -0.61
C ASN A 122 16.99 4.73 -1.53
N PRO A 123 17.85 5.75 -1.40
CA PRO A 123 19.06 5.87 -2.20
C PRO A 123 20.08 4.74 -1.92
N TYR A 124 19.99 4.07 -0.77
CA TYR A 124 20.89 2.98 -0.39
C TYR A 124 20.37 1.60 -0.79
N GLU A 125 19.18 1.49 -1.40
CA GLU A 125 18.56 0.20 -1.74
C GLU A 125 19.49 -0.68 -2.59
N GLU A 126 20.02 -0.14 -3.69
CA GLU A 126 20.89 -0.91 -4.60
C GLU A 126 22.19 -1.38 -3.94
N GLU A 127 22.76 -0.56 -3.06
CA GLU A 127 23.98 -0.91 -2.32
C GLU A 127 23.70 -1.95 -1.24
N TYR A 128 22.58 -1.80 -0.54
CA TYR A 128 22.10 -2.76 0.45
C TYR A 128 21.78 -4.11 -0.19
N GLU A 129 21.10 -4.15 -1.34
CA GLU A 129 20.81 -5.38 -2.09
C GLU A 129 22.11 -6.09 -2.50
N LYS A 130 23.12 -5.34 -2.97
CA LYS A 130 24.44 -5.92 -3.30
C LYS A 130 25.12 -6.51 -2.07
N ALA A 131 25.16 -5.75 -0.97
CA ALA A 131 25.71 -6.23 0.30
C ALA A 131 24.96 -7.47 0.83
N SER A 132 23.64 -7.51 0.66
CA SER A 132 22.79 -8.62 1.09
C SER A 132 23.08 -9.89 0.30
N LYS A 133 23.27 -9.73 -1.01
CA LYS A 133 23.68 -10.84 -1.88
C LYS A 133 25.07 -11.36 -1.52
N GLU A 134 26.05 -10.48 -1.34
CA GLU A 134 27.40 -10.87 -0.91
C GLU A 134 27.40 -11.59 0.44
N PHE A 135 26.63 -11.09 1.40
CA PHE A 135 26.44 -11.73 2.70
C PHE A 135 25.85 -13.13 2.56
N THR A 136 24.80 -13.28 1.74
CA THR A 136 24.15 -14.56 1.48
C THR A 136 25.10 -15.55 0.81
N ASP A 137 25.92 -15.09 -0.14
CA ASP A 137 26.90 -15.92 -0.83
C ASP A 137 28.06 -16.35 0.11
N LYS A 138 28.47 -15.48 1.04
CA LYS A 138 29.60 -15.71 1.96
C LYS A 138 29.21 -16.53 3.20
N TYR A 139 28.06 -16.22 3.81
CA TYR A 139 27.66 -16.75 5.11
C TYR A 139 26.37 -17.58 5.06
N GLY A 140 25.68 -17.64 3.91
CA GLY A 140 24.36 -18.28 3.81
C GLY A 140 23.23 -17.30 4.13
N PHE A 141 22.00 -17.69 3.78
CA PHE A 141 20.82 -16.82 3.82
C PHE A 141 20.48 -16.32 5.23
N PHE A 142 20.79 -17.12 6.26
CA PHE A 142 20.59 -16.73 7.67
C PHE A 142 21.92 -16.55 8.42
N GLY A 143 23.03 -16.42 7.68
CA GLY A 143 24.37 -16.34 8.24
C GLY A 143 24.80 -17.63 8.93
N GLU A 144 24.41 -18.79 8.40
CA GLU A 144 24.77 -20.11 8.92
C GLU A 144 26.29 -20.31 9.06
N GLY A 145 27.06 -19.66 8.19
CA GLY A 145 28.53 -19.64 8.21
C GLY A 145 29.14 -18.85 9.36
N LEU A 146 28.37 -18.02 10.07
CA LEU A 146 28.81 -17.26 11.25
C LEU A 146 28.59 -18.02 12.57
N LYS A 147 27.87 -19.13 12.55
CA LYS A 147 27.52 -19.89 13.75
C LYS A 147 28.73 -20.55 14.38
N THR A 148 28.92 -20.29 15.67
CA THR A 148 29.93 -20.98 16.47
C THR A 148 29.43 -22.36 16.92
N GLU A 149 30.34 -23.21 17.39
CA GLU A 149 29.96 -24.52 17.96
C GLU A 149 29.13 -24.38 19.23
N GLU A 150 29.30 -23.29 19.99
CA GLU A 150 28.47 -22.96 21.16
C GLU A 150 27.03 -22.63 20.75
N ASP A 151 26.86 -21.80 19.71
CA ASP A 151 25.52 -21.49 19.17
C ASP A 151 24.82 -22.79 18.73
N ARG A 152 25.53 -23.70 18.06
CA ARG A 152 24.95 -24.98 17.61
C ARG A 152 24.58 -25.91 18.76
N ALA A 153 25.32 -25.88 19.87
CA ALA A 153 25.01 -26.66 21.06
C ALA A 153 23.75 -26.09 21.76
N GLU A 154 23.68 -24.77 21.89
CA GLU A 154 22.53 -24.07 22.48
C GLU A 154 21.25 -24.25 21.64
N GLU A 155 21.34 -24.18 20.32
CA GLU A 155 20.21 -24.46 19.41
C GLU A 155 19.67 -25.88 19.59
N LYS A 156 20.54 -26.87 19.77
CA LYS A 156 20.15 -28.27 20.03
C LYS A 156 19.47 -28.44 21.38
N GLU A 157 19.91 -27.70 22.39
CA GLU A 157 19.34 -27.76 23.74
C GLU A 157 17.98 -27.05 23.82
N LYS A 158 17.89 -25.85 23.23
CA LYS A 158 16.73 -24.96 23.39
C LYS A 158 15.71 -25.04 22.25
N GLY A 159 16.07 -25.66 21.12
CA GLY A 159 15.18 -25.89 19.99
C GLY A 159 14.85 -24.63 19.15
N TYR A 160 15.61 -23.54 19.29
CA TYR A 160 15.54 -22.38 18.39
C TYR A 160 16.73 -22.37 17.42
N HIS A 161 16.65 -21.54 16.38
CA HIS A 161 17.74 -21.30 15.44
C HIS A 161 18.16 -19.82 15.51
N ARG A 162 19.43 -19.56 15.77
CA ARG A 162 19.98 -18.20 15.78
C ARG A 162 20.15 -17.71 14.35
N MET A 163 19.71 -16.48 14.07
CA MET A 163 19.86 -15.85 12.76
C MET A 163 20.86 -14.70 12.89
N TYR A 164 21.73 -14.55 11.90
CA TYR A 164 22.61 -13.39 11.79
C TYR A 164 22.15 -12.53 10.62
N MET A 165 22.06 -11.23 10.86
CA MET A 165 21.71 -10.21 9.88
C MET A 165 22.95 -9.49 9.38
N LEU A 166 22.80 -8.70 8.30
CA LEU A 166 23.90 -7.89 7.76
C LEU A 166 24.54 -6.99 8.82
N SER A 167 23.72 -6.37 9.68
CA SER A 167 24.16 -5.47 10.75
C SER A 167 25.07 -6.12 11.78
N ASP A 168 25.04 -7.45 11.92
CA ASP A 168 25.84 -8.19 12.90
C ASP A 168 27.31 -8.32 12.45
N VAL A 169 27.59 -8.12 11.16
CA VAL A 169 28.94 -8.15 10.61
C VAL A 169 29.47 -6.72 10.47
N PRO A 170 30.62 -6.38 11.08
CA PRO A 170 31.19 -5.04 11.00
C PRO A 170 31.39 -4.51 9.57
N GLU A 171 31.65 -5.42 8.62
CA GLU A 171 31.80 -5.13 7.18
C GLU A 171 30.54 -4.48 6.58
N TYR A 172 29.34 -4.93 6.97
CA TYR A 172 28.06 -4.49 6.39
C TYR A 172 27.25 -3.58 7.31
N LYS A 173 27.70 -3.38 8.54
CA LYS A 173 26.96 -2.60 9.54
C LYS A 173 26.63 -1.19 9.07
N ASN A 174 27.58 -0.47 8.49
CA ASN A 174 27.36 0.92 8.07
C ASN A 174 26.26 1.04 6.99
N ILE A 175 26.35 0.23 5.92
CA ILE A 175 25.33 0.26 4.86
C ILE A 175 23.97 -0.20 5.36
N SER A 176 23.94 -1.19 6.27
CA SER A 176 22.71 -1.65 6.91
C SER A 176 22.07 -0.53 7.74
N ASP A 177 22.85 0.15 8.59
CA ASP A 177 22.35 1.23 9.44
C ASP A 177 21.83 2.41 8.60
N LEU A 178 22.54 2.80 7.54
CA LEU A 178 22.11 3.87 6.62
C LEU A 178 20.82 3.52 5.88
N HIS A 179 20.70 2.29 5.39
CA HIS A 179 19.51 1.80 4.68
C HIS A 179 18.29 1.84 5.60
N TYR A 180 18.37 1.24 6.80
CA TYR A 180 17.25 1.19 7.74
C TYR A 180 16.86 2.56 8.31
N GLU A 181 17.84 3.45 8.51
CA GLU A 181 17.57 4.82 8.95
C GLU A 181 16.75 5.59 7.91
N GLU A 182 17.06 5.41 6.62
CA GLU A 182 16.32 6.05 5.54
C GLU A 182 14.95 5.40 5.31
N GLU A 183 14.85 4.07 5.41
CA GLU A 183 13.55 3.35 5.42
C GLU A 183 12.63 3.89 6.53
N ARG A 184 13.17 4.15 7.73
CA ARG A 184 12.38 4.72 8.83
C ARG A 184 11.83 6.10 8.48
N LYS A 185 12.63 6.97 7.86
CA LYS A 185 12.14 8.30 7.41
C LYS A 185 11.09 8.19 6.33
N ILE A 186 11.24 7.25 5.39
CA ILE A 186 10.23 7.00 4.36
C ILE A 186 8.94 6.48 4.99
N ALA A 187 9.03 5.58 5.97
CA ALA A 187 7.88 5.08 6.71
C ALA A 187 7.16 6.21 7.49
N GLU A 188 7.90 7.10 8.15
CA GLU A 188 7.36 8.27 8.83
C GLU A 188 6.63 9.20 7.84
N TYR A 189 7.23 9.49 6.69
CA TYR A 189 6.59 10.29 5.63
C TYR A 189 5.29 9.66 5.13
N ARG A 190 5.27 8.33 4.93
CA ARG A 190 4.07 7.59 4.51
C ARG A 190 2.98 7.66 5.58
N ASP A 191 3.35 7.57 6.85
CA ASP A 191 2.42 7.68 7.98
C ASP A 191 1.80 9.07 8.08
N GLU A 192 2.61 10.13 7.92
CA GLU A 192 2.13 11.51 7.83
C GLU A 192 1.17 11.72 6.65
N CYS A 193 1.48 11.13 5.49
CA CYS A 193 0.62 11.20 4.32
C CYS A 193 -0.70 10.47 4.55
N LYS A 194 -0.67 9.30 5.20
CA LYS A 194 -1.85 8.54 5.62
C LYS A 194 -2.72 9.36 6.57
N ASP A 195 -2.15 9.95 7.61
CA ASP A 195 -2.89 10.75 8.60
C ASP A 195 -3.55 11.97 7.94
N ARG A 196 -2.80 12.73 7.14
CA ARG A 196 -3.34 13.90 6.43
C ARG A 196 -4.42 13.51 5.41
N GLY A 197 -4.21 12.41 4.69
CA GLY A 197 -5.20 11.88 3.74
C GLY A 197 -6.49 11.46 4.44
N MET A 198 -6.38 10.82 5.61
CA MET A 198 -7.52 10.42 6.44
C MET A 198 -8.23 11.62 7.08
N ASP A 199 -7.50 12.67 7.46
CA ASP A 199 -8.11 13.90 7.98
C ASP A 199 -8.96 14.61 6.92
N LEU A 200 -8.47 14.70 5.68
CA LEU A 200 -9.27 15.19 4.55
C LEU A 200 -10.48 14.28 4.30
N PHE A 201 -10.27 12.97 4.27
CA PHE A 201 -11.33 11.99 4.05
C PHE A 201 -12.42 12.09 5.12
N LYS A 202 -12.04 12.23 6.38
CA LYS A 202 -12.92 12.44 7.53
C LYS A 202 -13.70 13.75 7.42
N THR A 203 -13.02 14.83 7.04
CA THR A 203 -13.62 16.17 6.92
C THR A 203 -14.70 16.20 5.85
N TRP A 204 -14.44 15.57 4.69
CA TRP A 204 -15.32 15.60 3.52
C TRP A 204 -16.17 14.34 3.35
N PHE A 205 -16.21 13.46 4.36
CA PHE A 205 -16.80 12.12 4.24
C PHE A 205 -18.23 12.13 3.69
N TRP A 206 -19.07 13.05 4.17
CA TRP A 206 -20.48 13.18 3.75
C TRP A 206 -20.67 13.91 2.41
N ASN A 207 -19.58 14.33 1.80
CA ASN A 207 -19.56 15.07 0.53
C ASN A 207 -18.92 14.26 -0.61
N LEU A 208 -18.52 13.01 -0.35
CA LEU A 208 -17.99 12.08 -1.36
C LEU A 208 -19.12 11.38 -2.13
N TRP A 209 -19.98 12.17 -2.75
CA TRP A 209 -21.07 11.73 -3.63
C TRP A 209 -21.12 12.59 -4.89
N ASP A 210 -21.75 12.05 -5.93
CA ASP A 210 -22.02 12.71 -7.22
C ASP A 210 -23.54 12.67 -7.47
#